data_AF-A0A933FYC3-F1
#
_entry.id   AF-A0A933FYC3-F1
#
_cell.length_a   1.000
_cell.length_b   1.000
_cell.length_c   1.000
_cell.angle_alpha   90.00
_cell.angle_beta   90.00
_cell.angle_gamma   90.00
#
_symmetry.space_group_name_H-M   'P 1'
#
loop_
_entity.id
_entity.type
_entity.pdbx_description
1 polymer ?
#
loop_
_entity_poly.entity_id
_entity_poly.type
_entity_poly.pdbx_seq_one_letter_code
_entity_poly.pdbx_strand_id
1 'polypeptide(L)'
;MVKTFTGRWNPLLEKTYIDETRKATQVIWLGRIAVLNQYVVRLVTDNDLLCLFKIIGLCTRQCSIDSYDQWNHFADSCYLVRYKNDKQWQREDAENYTLKEFASDKQNDPEFTRQGEFTGNIIISAYDTQRDKRVIIDGIHRATILTNECEKQLRIPNATIYECYGDKVDRIFSCDFCHF
;
A
#
# COMPACT_ATOMS: atom_id res chain seq x y z
N MET A 1 0.93 6.90 18.08
CA MET A 1 -0.03 5.80 18.04
C MET A 1 -0.79 5.93 16.72
N VAL A 2 -0.62 4.96 15.82
CA VAL A 2 -1.31 4.90 14.52
C VAL A 2 -2.79 4.65 14.78
N LYS A 3 -3.68 5.39 14.11
CA LYS A 3 -5.13 5.29 14.31
C LYS A 3 -5.71 4.32 13.30
N THR A 4 -6.70 3.49 13.68
CA THR A 4 -7.44 2.67 12.71
C THR A 4 -8.30 3.57 11.82
N PHE A 5 -8.16 3.45 10.51
CA PHE A 5 -8.98 4.20 9.54
C PHE A 5 -10.32 3.49 9.29
N THR A 6 -11.41 4.20 9.58
CA THR A 6 -12.79 3.78 9.33
C THR A 6 -13.36 4.43 8.07
N GLY A 7 -12.93 3.96 6.90
CA GLY A 7 -13.45 4.38 5.60
C GLY A 7 -14.80 3.75 5.25
N ARG A 8 -15.47 4.29 4.21
CA ARG A 8 -16.64 3.66 3.58
C ARG A 8 -16.19 2.52 2.67
N TRP A 9 -15.88 1.39 3.31
CA TRP A 9 -15.41 0.20 2.63
C TRP A 9 -16.54 -0.54 1.92
N ASN A 10 -16.32 -0.85 0.65
CA ASN A 10 -17.17 -1.73 -0.13
C ASN A 10 -16.41 -3.03 -0.42
N PRO A 11 -17.06 -4.20 -0.32
CA PRO A 11 -16.47 -5.45 -0.77
C PRO A 11 -15.97 -5.33 -2.22
N LEU A 12 -14.80 -5.89 -2.48
CA LEU A 12 -14.18 -5.96 -3.80
C LEU A 12 -13.96 -7.44 -4.09
N LEU A 13 -14.19 -7.88 -5.34
CA LEU A 13 -13.82 -9.24 -5.74
C LEU A 13 -12.29 -9.39 -5.69
N GLU A 14 -11.80 -10.50 -5.17
CA GLU A 14 -10.36 -10.76 -5.05
C GLU A 14 -9.68 -10.70 -6.41
N LYS A 15 -10.38 -11.17 -7.45
CA LYS A 15 -9.91 -11.08 -8.83
C LYS A 15 -9.71 -9.63 -9.28
N THR A 16 -10.65 -8.74 -8.96
CA THR A 16 -10.51 -7.32 -9.30
C THR A 16 -9.33 -6.70 -8.57
N TYR A 17 -9.16 -7.01 -7.28
CA TYR A 17 -8.01 -6.55 -6.51
C TYR A 17 -6.67 -7.03 -7.12
N ILE A 18 -6.57 -8.30 -7.50
CA ILE A 18 -5.39 -8.88 -8.17
C ILE A 18 -5.15 -8.22 -9.53
N ASP A 19 -6.19 -8.08 -10.35
CA ASP A 19 -6.10 -7.49 -11.68
C ASP A 19 -5.64 -6.01 -11.60
N GLU A 20 -6.17 -5.24 -10.66
CA GLU A 20 -5.78 -3.84 -10.45
C GLU A 20 -4.38 -3.72 -9.85
N THR A 21 -4.01 -4.59 -8.92
CA THR A 21 -2.62 -4.62 -8.43
C THR A 21 -1.65 -4.98 -9.54
N ARG A 22 -2.00 -5.90 -10.42
CA ARG A 22 -1.17 -6.26 -11.56
C ARG A 22 -1.00 -5.10 -12.56
N LYS A 23 -2.01 -4.26 -12.73
CA LYS A 23 -1.91 -3.07 -13.61
C LYS A 23 -1.05 -1.99 -12.98
N ALA A 24 -1.27 -1.73 -11.69
CA ALA A 24 -0.62 -0.63 -10.99
C ALA A 24 0.84 -0.95 -10.61
N THR A 25 1.15 -2.23 -10.40
CA THR A 25 2.40 -2.63 -9.76
C THR A 25 3.26 -3.52 -10.67
N GLN A 26 4.58 -3.33 -10.58
CA GLN A 26 5.55 -4.40 -10.82
C GLN A 26 5.81 -5.19 -9.53
N VAL A 27 4.94 -5.05 -8.52
CA VAL A 27 5.19 -5.55 -7.17
C VAL A 27 5.13 -7.06 -7.17
N ILE A 28 6.13 -7.57 -6.47
CA ILE A 28 6.46 -8.95 -6.34
C ILE A 28 5.60 -9.54 -5.21
N TRP A 29 4.40 -10.03 -5.55
CA TRP A 29 3.61 -10.85 -4.64
C TRP A 29 4.40 -12.15 -4.34
N LEU A 30 4.64 -12.45 -3.06
CA LEU A 30 5.42 -13.63 -2.63
C LEU A 30 6.87 -13.70 -3.15
N GLY A 31 7.53 -12.55 -3.30
CA GLY A 31 8.98 -12.53 -3.58
C GLY A 31 9.42 -13.01 -4.97
N ARG A 32 8.53 -13.20 -5.97
CA ARG A 32 8.93 -13.66 -7.31
C ARG A 32 8.35 -12.94 -8.54
N ILE A 33 9.10 -11.96 -9.04
CA ILE A 33 9.33 -11.79 -10.49
C ILE A 33 10.78 -12.24 -10.72
N ALA A 34 10.98 -13.29 -11.51
CA ALA A 34 12.31 -13.64 -11.97
C ALA A 34 12.52 -12.96 -13.33
N VAL A 35 13.50 -12.07 -13.43
CA VAL A 35 13.97 -11.59 -14.73
C VAL A 35 15.00 -12.59 -15.24
N LEU A 36 14.59 -13.45 -16.16
CA LEU A 36 15.44 -14.46 -16.79
C LEU A 36 15.69 -14.02 -18.23
N ASN A 37 16.92 -13.60 -18.54
CA ASN A 37 17.33 -13.21 -19.89
C ASN A 37 16.38 -12.20 -20.57
N GLN A 38 16.04 -11.10 -19.89
CA GLN A 38 15.09 -10.05 -20.33
C GLN A 38 13.60 -10.46 -20.30
N TYR A 39 13.25 -11.69 -19.91
CA TYR A 39 11.86 -12.11 -19.72
C TYR A 39 11.44 -12.00 -18.25
N VAL A 40 10.30 -11.35 -18.03
CA VAL A 40 9.62 -11.32 -16.73
C VAL A 40 8.87 -12.64 -16.57
N VAL A 41 9.46 -13.59 -15.84
CA VAL A 41 8.81 -14.86 -15.50
C VAL A 41 8.01 -14.69 -14.22
N ARG A 42 6.70 -14.93 -14.32
CA ARG A 42 5.77 -14.92 -13.20
C ARG A 42 5.74 -16.32 -12.59
N LEU A 43 6.14 -16.43 -11.33
CA LEU A 43 6.18 -17.72 -10.64
C LEU A 43 4.86 -18.07 -9.94
N VAL A 44 3.90 -17.15 -9.90
CA VAL A 44 2.57 -17.34 -9.31
C VAL A 44 1.52 -16.81 -10.27
N THR A 45 0.52 -17.62 -10.60
CA THR A 45 -0.58 -17.20 -11.50
C THR A 45 -1.69 -16.48 -10.72
N ASP A 46 -2.55 -15.76 -11.43
CA ASP A 46 -3.72 -15.10 -10.82
C ASP A 46 -4.63 -16.13 -10.11
N ASN A 47 -4.74 -17.35 -10.65
CA ASN A 47 -5.49 -18.45 -10.04
C ASN A 47 -4.83 -18.94 -8.74
N ASP A 48 -3.50 -19.03 -8.71
CA ASP A 48 -2.78 -19.45 -7.50
C ASP A 48 -2.94 -18.41 -6.38
N LEU A 49 -2.89 -17.11 -6.73
CA LEU A 49 -3.16 -16.02 -5.78
C LEU A 49 -4.61 -16.07 -5.26
N LEU A 50 -5.59 -16.31 -6.13
CA LEU A 50 -6.99 -16.47 -5.72
C LEU A 50 -7.17 -17.67 -4.77
N CYS A 51 -6.55 -18.81 -5.10
CA CYS A 51 -6.56 -19.99 -4.23
C CYS A 51 -5.91 -19.69 -2.89
N LEU A 52 -4.78 -18.98 -2.89
CA LEU A 52 -4.09 -18.57 -1.68
C LEU A 52 -4.99 -17.68 -0.82
N PHE A 53 -5.55 -16.60 -1.37
CA PHE A 53 -6.45 -15.69 -0.64
C PHE A 53 -7.56 -16.47 0.05
N LYS A 54 -8.17 -17.44 -0.64
CA LYS A 54 -9.19 -18.33 -0.05
C LYS A 54 -8.65 -19.22 1.07
N ILE A 55 -7.50 -19.87 0.86
CA ILE A 55 -6.89 -20.79 1.85
C ILE A 55 -6.52 -20.05 3.13
N ILE A 56 -5.94 -18.85 3.02
CA ILE A 56 -5.52 -18.07 4.18
C ILE A 56 -6.62 -17.15 4.72
N GLY A 57 -7.79 -17.12 4.09
CA GLY A 57 -8.95 -16.35 4.56
C GLY A 57 -8.81 -14.83 4.39
N LEU A 58 -8.08 -14.37 3.36
CA LEU A 58 -8.03 -12.95 3.03
C LEU A 58 -9.28 -12.51 2.30
N CYS A 59 -9.73 -11.30 2.64
CA CYS A 59 -10.80 -10.61 1.97
C CYS A 59 -10.26 -9.38 1.25
N THR A 60 -11.02 -8.85 0.30
CA THR A 60 -10.67 -7.61 -0.41
C THR A 60 -11.78 -6.59 -0.33
N ARG A 61 -11.38 -5.31 -0.26
CA ARG A 61 -12.29 -4.18 -0.17
C ARG A 61 -11.72 -2.96 -0.87
N GLN A 62 -12.59 -2.02 -1.17
CA GLN A 62 -12.24 -0.74 -1.77
C GLN A 62 -12.90 0.42 -1.03
N CYS A 63 -12.26 1.58 -1.03
CA CYS A 63 -12.80 2.82 -0.49
C CYS A 63 -12.41 3.96 -1.41
N SER A 64 -13.33 4.89 -1.66
CA SER A 64 -12.99 6.18 -2.27
C SER A 64 -12.73 7.20 -1.16
N ILE A 65 -11.68 7.99 -1.33
CA ILE A 65 -11.32 9.12 -0.49
C ILE A 65 -11.54 10.39 -1.31
N ASP A 66 -12.42 11.26 -0.85
CA ASP A 66 -12.86 12.47 -1.55
C ASP A 66 -12.67 13.76 -0.74
N SER A 67 -12.07 13.66 0.45
CA SER A 67 -11.90 14.79 1.38
C SER A 67 -10.58 14.71 2.16
N TYR A 68 -10.13 15.88 2.63
CA TYR A 68 -8.93 16.04 3.46
C TYR A 68 -8.98 15.20 4.73
N ASP A 69 -10.11 15.22 5.44
CA ASP A 69 -10.23 14.51 6.72
C ASP A 69 -10.11 13.00 6.53
N GLN A 70 -10.76 12.47 5.48
CA GLN A 70 -10.63 11.05 5.13
C GLN A 70 -9.20 10.71 4.74
N TRP A 71 -8.55 11.55 3.93
CA TRP A 71 -7.15 11.35 3.55
C TRP A 71 -6.23 11.35 4.75
N ASN A 72 -6.37 12.33 5.64
CA ASN A 72 -5.55 12.43 6.85
C ASN A 72 -5.74 11.23 7.77
N HIS A 73 -6.98 10.78 7.98
CA HIS A 73 -7.24 9.57 8.75
C HIS A 73 -6.63 8.32 8.10
N PHE A 74 -6.67 8.23 6.77
CA PHE A 74 -5.99 7.15 6.04
C PHE A 74 -4.48 7.25 6.21
N ALA A 75 -3.87 8.42 6.02
CA ALA A 75 -2.43 8.62 6.14
C ALA A 75 -1.91 8.36 7.57
N ASP A 76 -2.68 8.73 8.59
CA ASP A 76 -2.41 8.44 10.01
C ASP A 76 -2.43 6.95 10.35
N SER A 77 -2.99 6.12 9.46
CA SER A 77 -3.18 4.69 9.67
C SER A 77 -2.17 3.81 8.91
N CYS A 78 -1.31 4.42 8.09
CA CYS A 78 -0.52 3.72 7.08
C CYS A 78 0.98 3.71 7.38
N TYR A 79 1.58 2.53 7.20
CA TYR A 79 3.02 2.31 7.10
C TYR A 79 3.43 2.10 5.64
N LEU A 80 4.71 2.26 5.36
CA LEU A 80 5.31 2.09 4.04
C LEU A 80 6.24 0.88 4.00
N VAL A 81 6.38 0.29 2.80
CA VAL A 81 7.45 -0.67 2.48
C VAL A 81 8.81 0.03 2.28
N ARG A 82 9.13 0.94 3.21
CA ARG A 82 10.35 1.73 3.31
C ARG A 82 10.79 1.74 4.77
N TYR A 83 12.09 1.57 4.99
CA TYR A 83 12.68 1.42 6.31
C TYR A 83 13.50 2.66 6.68
N LYS A 84 13.45 3.03 7.95
CA LYS A 84 14.23 4.14 8.51
C LYS A 84 15.72 3.80 8.50
N ASN A 85 16.57 4.84 8.43
CA ASN A 85 18.04 4.74 8.51
C ASN A 85 18.68 3.80 7.47
N ASP A 86 18.12 3.74 6.25
CA ASP A 86 18.58 2.87 5.15
C ASP A 86 18.71 1.38 5.53
N LYS A 87 17.99 0.96 6.58
CA LYS A 87 17.96 -0.43 7.00
C LYS A 87 17.19 -1.26 5.98
N GLN A 88 17.43 -2.56 6.02
CA GLN A 88 16.68 -3.53 5.23
C GLN A 88 15.81 -4.38 6.15
N TRP A 89 14.76 -4.98 5.59
CA TRP A 89 13.79 -5.81 6.30
C TRP A 89 14.40 -7.06 6.97
N GLN A 90 15.67 -7.38 6.80
CA GLN A 90 16.31 -8.51 7.49
C GLN A 90 16.92 -8.12 8.84
N ARG A 91 17.02 -6.81 9.15
CA ARG A 91 17.62 -6.33 10.41
C ARG A 91 16.60 -6.36 11.52
N GLU A 92 16.96 -6.92 12.68
CA GLU A 92 16.08 -7.04 13.86
C GLU A 92 15.58 -5.69 14.39
N ASP A 93 16.32 -4.61 14.13
CA ASP A 93 16.02 -3.25 14.56
C ASP A 93 15.54 -2.36 13.39
N ALA A 94 15.10 -2.96 12.29
CA ALA A 94 14.50 -2.23 11.19
C ALA A 94 13.12 -1.70 11.60
N GLU A 95 12.79 -0.48 11.20
CA GLU A 95 11.49 0.13 11.49
C GLU A 95 10.93 0.71 10.19
N ASN A 96 9.65 0.47 9.91
CA ASN A 96 8.99 1.08 8.76
C ASN A 96 8.77 2.57 8.99
N TYR A 97 8.81 3.35 7.92
CA TYR A 97 8.22 4.68 7.94
C TYR A 97 6.69 4.60 8.02
N THR A 98 6.08 5.48 8.81
CA THR A 98 4.69 5.87 8.58
C THR A 98 4.60 6.75 7.33
N LEU A 99 3.43 6.82 6.69
CA LEU A 99 3.25 7.68 5.52
C LEU A 99 3.53 9.16 5.86
N LYS A 100 3.08 9.64 7.03
CA LYS A 100 3.28 11.03 7.43
C LYS A 100 4.74 11.39 7.72
N GLU A 101 5.48 10.51 8.41
CA GLU A 101 6.91 10.70 8.63
C GLU A 101 7.65 10.82 7.29
N PHE A 102 7.41 9.87 6.39
CA PHE A 102 8.07 9.87 5.08
C PHE A 102 7.69 11.08 4.22
N ALA A 103 6.42 11.48 4.25
CA ALA A 103 5.95 12.68 3.54
C ALA A 103 6.63 13.94 4.08
N SER A 104 6.74 14.08 5.41
CA SER A 104 7.45 15.18 6.04
C SER A 104 8.93 15.22 5.62
N ASP A 105 9.61 14.08 5.62
CA ASP A 105 11.01 13.97 5.17
C ASP A 105 11.17 14.36 3.69
N LYS A 106 10.14 14.10 2.87
CA LYS A 106 10.14 14.33 1.42
C LYS A 106 9.46 15.61 0.96
N GLN A 107 9.03 16.49 1.87
CA GLN A 107 8.23 17.68 1.55
C GLN A 107 8.88 18.66 0.56
N ASN A 108 10.22 18.69 0.52
CA ASN A 108 11.03 19.56 -0.34
C ASN A 108 11.68 18.80 -1.50
N ASP A 109 11.42 17.50 -1.62
CA ASP A 109 11.95 16.67 -2.69
C ASP A 109 11.11 16.90 -3.96
N PRO A 110 11.70 17.39 -5.07
CA PRO A 110 10.96 17.61 -6.31
C PRO A 110 10.33 16.34 -6.89
N GLU A 111 10.87 15.16 -6.55
CA GLU A 111 10.28 13.87 -6.92
C GLU A 111 8.88 13.73 -6.30
N PHE A 112 8.70 14.18 -5.05
CA PHE A 112 7.45 14.08 -4.29
C PHE A 112 6.62 15.36 -4.34
N THR A 113 6.73 16.08 -5.46
CA THR A 113 5.90 17.22 -5.81
C THR A 113 5.10 16.89 -7.06
N ARG A 114 3.83 17.30 -7.11
CA ARG A 114 2.96 17.04 -8.27
C ARG A 114 3.47 17.76 -9.52
N GLN A 115 3.76 17.00 -10.58
CA GLN A 115 4.16 17.51 -11.90
C GLN A 115 3.09 17.28 -12.99
N GLY A 116 1.81 17.33 -12.62
CA GLY A 116 0.69 17.12 -13.54
C GLY A 116 -0.55 16.54 -12.85
N GLU A 117 -1.54 16.13 -13.61
CA GLU A 117 -2.67 15.37 -13.06
C GLU A 117 -2.28 13.91 -12.84
N PHE A 118 -2.69 13.34 -11.71
CA PHE A 118 -2.61 11.91 -11.53
C PHE A 118 -3.66 11.22 -12.41
N THR A 119 -3.21 10.46 -13.40
CA THR A 119 -4.07 9.55 -14.15
C THR A 119 -4.35 8.30 -13.31
N GLY A 120 -5.47 8.31 -12.59
CA GLY A 120 -5.88 7.21 -11.70
C GLY A 120 -5.18 7.24 -10.34
N ASN A 121 -5.84 7.81 -9.33
CA ASN A 121 -5.34 7.87 -7.95
C ASN A 121 -5.58 6.56 -7.19
N ILE A 122 -5.07 5.46 -7.74
CA ILE A 122 -5.18 4.15 -7.09
C ILE A 122 -4.01 3.96 -6.13
N ILE A 123 -4.33 3.57 -4.90
CA ILE A 123 -3.36 3.18 -3.87
C ILE A 123 -3.73 1.78 -3.42
N ILE A 124 -2.73 0.93 -3.30
CA ILE A 124 -2.91 -0.47 -2.95
C ILE A 124 -2.28 -0.71 -1.61
N SER A 125 -3.09 -1.25 -0.70
CA SER A 125 -2.70 -1.48 0.67
C SER A 125 -3.02 -2.92 1.10
N ALA A 126 -2.42 -3.31 2.20
CA ALA A 126 -2.67 -4.55 2.90
C ALA A 126 -2.90 -4.24 4.38
N TYR A 127 -3.93 -4.82 5.00
CA TYR A 127 -4.28 -4.56 6.40
C TYR A 127 -4.35 -5.85 7.21
N ASP A 128 -3.38 -6.01 8.10
CA ASP A 128 -3.34 -7.10 9.07
C ASP A 128 -4.26 -6.77 10.25
N THR A 129 -5.38 -7.49 10.33
CA THR A 129 -6.39 -7.27 11.37
C THR A 129 -5.95 -7.74 12.75
N GLN A 130 -5.01 -8.69 12.82
CA GLN A 130 -4.48 -9.18 14.10
C GLN A 130 -3.54 -8.15 14.72
N ARG A 131 -2.75 -7.46 13.89
CA ARG A 131 -1.76 -6.47 14.30
C ARG A 131 -2.26 -5.03 14.26
N ASP A 132 -3.49 -4.80 13.76
CA ASP A 132 -4.05 -3.47 13.49
C ASP A 132 -3.07 -2.58 12.70
N LYS A 133 -2.44 -3.17 11.67
CA LYS A 133 -1.39 -2.51 10.87
C LYS A 133 -1.78 -2.50 9.40
N ARG A 134 -1.77 -1.31 8.79
CA ARG A 134 -1.93 -1.15 7.34
C ARG A 134 -0.61 -0.76 6.70
N VAL A 135 -0.27 -1.43 5.60
CA VAL A 135 0.92 -1.11 4.80
C VAL A 135 0.49 -0.72 3.38
N ILE A 136 1.07 0.34 2.84
CA ILE A 136 0.94 0.70 1.42
C ILE A 136 1.92 -0.15 0.61
N ILE A 137 1.37 -1.02 -0.21
CA ILE A 137 2.12 -1.95 -1.08
C ILE A 137 2.45 -1.29 -2.41
N ASP A 138 1.54 -0.44 -2.93
CA ASP A 138 1.80 0.37 -4.12
C ASP A 138 1.12 1.74 -4.03
N GLY A 139 1.72 2.68 -4.75
CA GLY A 139 1.27 4.07 -4.77
C GLY A 139 1.89 4.90 -3.66
N ILE A 140 3.02 4.47 -3.08
CA ILE A 140 3.75 5.25 -2.06
C ILE A 140 4.05 6.66 -2.56
N HIS A 141 4.55 6.79 -3.80
CA HIS A 141 4.86 8.08 -4.40
C HIS A 141 3.63 9.00 -4.48
N ARG A 142 2.51 8.48 -5.02
CA ARG A 142 1.21 9.18 -5.07
C ARG A 142 0.71 9.55 -3.67
N ALA A 143 0.74 8.59 -2.74
CA ALA A 143 0.30 8.82 -1.37
C ALA A 143 1.14 9.87 -0.65
N THR A 144 2.45 9.91 -0.93
CA THR A 144 3.36 10.91 -0.35
C THR A 144 3.03 12.30 -0.88
N ILE A 145 2.84 12.44 -2.21
CA ILE A 145 2.41 13.72 -2.82
C ILE A 145 1.07 14.16 -2.26
N LEU A 146 0.06 13.28 -2.23
CA LEU A 146 -1.27 13.59 -1.72
C LEU A 146 -1.24 14.02 -0.24
N THR A 147 -0.36 13.41 0.55
CA THR A 147 -0.14 13.82 1.96
C THR A 147 0.48 15.22 2.04
N ASN A 148 1.52 15.49 1.26
CA ASN A 148 2.15 16.82 1.21
C ASN A 148 1.18 17.92 0.73
N GLU A 149 0.28 17.59 -0.19
CA GLU A 149 -0.74 18.52 -0.71
C GLU A 149 -1.89 18.75 0.28
N CYS A 150 -2.27 17.69 1.01
CA CYS A 150 -3.26 17.76 2.09
C CYS A 150 -2.81 18.77 3.17
N GLU A 151 -1.55 18.68 3.61
CA GLU A 151 -0.96 19.60 4.59
C GLU A 151 -0.92 21.06 4.08
N LYS A 152 -0.79 21.25 2.76
CA LYS A 152 -0.84 22.57 2.10
C LYS A 152 -2.26 23.06 1.80
N GLN A 153 -3.29 22.31 2.22
CA GLN A 153 -4.71 22.59 1.94
C GLN A 153 -5.01 22.73 0.42
N LEU A 154 -4.26 22.01 -0.42
CA LEU A 154 -4.45 21.97 -1.88
C LEU A 154 -5.46 20.91 -2.25
N ARG A 155 -6.31 21.13 -3.26
CA ARG A 155 -7.44 20.24 -3.59
C ARG A 155 -6.97 18.79 -3.75
N ILE A 156 -7.48 17.90 -2.89
CA ILE A 156 -7.23 16.45 -3.03
C ILE A 156 -8.09 15.91 -4.18
N PRO A 157 -7.49 15.29 -5.19
CA PRO A 157 -8.25 14.57 -6.19
C PRO A 157 -8.79 13.27 -5.57
N ASN A 158 -9.95 12.80 -6.06
CA ASN A 158 -10.52 11.55 -5.58
C ASN A 158 -9.50 10.41 -5.70
N ALA A 159 -9.21 9.74 -4.59
CA ALA A 159 -8.34 8.60 -4.51
C ALA A 159 -9.15 7.33 -4.25
N THR A 160 -8.72 6.21 -4.85
CA THR A 160 -9.31 4.89 -4.61
C THR A 160 -8.29 4.04 -3.91
N ILE A 161 -8.64 3.57 -2.72
CA ILE A 161 -7.84 2.61 -1.96
C ILE A 161 -8.38 1.22 -2.27
N TYR A 162 -7.51 0.36 -2.78
CA TYR A 162 -7.73 -1.08 -2.83
C TYR A 162 -6.98 -1.73 -1.68
N GLU A 163 -7.66 -2.62 -0.95
CA GLU A 163 -7.08 -3.27 0.22
C GLU A 163 -7.40 -4.76 0.24
N CYS A 164 -6.36 -5.57 0.49
CA CYS A 164 -6.55 -6.92 0.99
C CYS A 164 -6.37 -6.92 2.51
N TYR A 165 -7.19 -7.68 3.23
CA TYR A 165 -7.18 -7.67 4.68
C TYR A 165 -7.53 -9.03 5.27
N GLY A 166 -7.05 -9.27 6.49
CA GLY A 166 -7.26 -10.51 7.25
C GLY A 166 -6.24 -10.67 8.36
N ASP A 167 -6.32 -11.79 9.09
CA ASP A 167 -5.45 -12.09 10.24
C ASP A 167 -4.11 -12.74 9.83
N LYS A 168 -3.94 -13.04 8.53
CA LYS A 168 -2.78 -13.74 7.96
C LYS A 168 -2.20 -13.01 6.74
N VAL A 169 -2.37 -11.70 6.68
CA VAL A 169 -1.83 -10.86 5.60
C VAL A 169 -0.31 -10.96 5.53
N ASP A 170 0.34 -11.13 6.68
CA ASP A 170 1.78 -11.36 6.81
C ASP A 170 2.27 -12.63 6.09
N ARG A 171 1.40 -13.59 5.78
CA ARG A 171 1.76 -14.78 4.98
C ARG A 171 2.02 -14.45 3.51
N ILE A 172 1.47 -13.33 3.02
CA ILE A 172 1.71 -12.84 1.66
C ILE A 172 2.82 -11.78 1.67
N PHE A 173 2.77 -10.88 2.65
CA PHE A 173 3.67 -9.73 2.78
C PHE A 173 4.60 -9.87 3.98
N SER A 174 5.29 -11.02 4.07
CA SER A 174 6.09 -11.36 5.24
C SER A 174 7.15 -10.31 5.54
N CYS A 175 7.85 -9.84 4.50
CA CYS A 175 8.88 -8.81 4.64
C CYS A 175 8.31 -7.46 5.08
N ASP A 176 7.07 -7.13 4.75
CA ASP A 176 6.50 -5.80 5.04
C ASP A 176 5.84 -5.73 6.42
N PHE A 177 5.56 -6.91 6.99
CA PHE A 177 4.99 -7.09 8.31
C PHE A 177 5.97 -7.82 9.25
N CYS A 178 7.28 -7.83 8.99
CA CYS A 178 8.23 -8.55 9.86
C CYS A 178 8.75 -7.73 11.05
N HIS A 179 8.75 -6.40 10.94
CA HIS A 179 9.28 -5.52 11.99
C HIS A 179 8.25 -4.55 12.54
N PHE A 180 8.38 -4.30 13.84
CA PHE A 180 7.49 -3.46 14.66
C PHE A 180 8.27 -2.69 15.70
#